data_AF-A0A2S5A2J4-F1
#
_entry.id   AF-A0A2S5A2J4-F1
#
_cell.length_a   1.000
_cell.length_b   1.000
_cell.length_c   1.000
_cell.angle_alpha   90.00
_cell.angle_beta   90.00
_cell.angle_gamma   90.00
#
_symmetry.space_group_name_H-M   'P 1'
#
loop_
_entity.id
_entity.type
_entity.pdbx_description
1 polymer ?
#
loop_
_entity_poly.entity_id
_entity_poly.type
_entity_poly.pdbx_seq_one_letter_code
_entity_poly.pdbx_strand_id
1 'polypeptide(L)' 'MPTLLQNRTIHIFKTNINDEPDVKAIASSLNDFSDILKWNVAIDDCDKILRIESSETEPEGFIRLINTLGYACEELNF' A
#
# COMPACT_ATOMS: atom_id res chain seq x y z
N MET A 1 -30.24 0.20 8.66
CA MET A 1 -29.01 1.00 8.76
C MET A 1 -28.45 1.11 7.35
N PRO A 2 -28.45 2.27 6.69
CA PRO A 2 -27.80 2.40 5.40
C PRO A 2 -26.30 2.25 5.65
N THR A 3 -25.68 1.26 5.01
CA THR A 3 -24.22 1.13 4.97
C THR A 3 -23.69 2.41 4.33
N LEU A 4 -22.98 3.24 5.10
CA LEU A 4 -22.24 4.36 4.55
C LEU A 4 -21.38 3.79 3.41
N LEU A 5 -21.56 4.30 2.20
CA LEU A 5 -20.64 4.05 1.11
C LEU A 5 -19.28 4.49 1.64
N GLN A 6 -18.42 3.54 2.03
CA GLN A 6 -17.03 3.86 2.28
C GLN A 6 -16.51 4.39 0.95
N ASN A 7 -16.21 5.69 0.88
CA ASN A 7 -15.39 6.20 -0.20
C ASN A 7 -14.07 5.45 -0.10
N ARG A 8 -13.71 4.73 -1.18
CA ARG A 8 -12.47 3.99 -1.26
C ARG A 8 -11.58 4.64 -2.30
N THR A 9 -10.36 4.96 -1.89
CA THR A 9 -9.32 5.47 -2.76
C THR A 9 -8.37 4.33 -3.08
N ILE A 10 -7.94 4.25 -4.35
CA ILE A 10 -6.91 3.31 -4.78
C ILE A 10 -5.62 4.09 -4.94
N HIS A 11 -4.62 3.70 -4.17
CA HIS A 11 -3.28 4.22 -4.22
C HIS A 11 -2.37 3.19 -4.88
N ILE A 12 -1.57 3.63 -5.85
CA ILE A 12 -0.61 2.77 -6.55
C ILE A 12 0.79 3.33 -6.36
N PHE A 13 1.69 2.48 -5.90
CA PHE A 13 3.06 2.87 -5.62
C PHE A 13 4.04 2.00 -6.39
N LYS A 14 5.10 2.63 -6.89
CA LYS A 14 6.34 1.96 -7.28
C LYS A 14 7.19 1.74 -6.05
N THR A 15 7.72 0.53 -5.89
CA THR A 15 8.51 0.15 -4.71
C THR A 15 9.76 -0.63 -5.08
N ASN A 16 10.57 -1.00 -4.08
CA ASN A 16 11.66 -1.97 -4.22
C ASN A 16 11.39 -3.27 -3.45
N ILE A 17 10.13 -3.62 -3.19
CA ILE A 17 9.71 -4.87 -2.55
C ILE A 17 9.73 -5.97 -3.62
N ASN A 18 10.70 -6.89 -3.55
CA ASN A 18 11.05 -7.72 -4.70
C ASN A 18 10.54 -9.16 -4.62
N ASP A 19 10.36 -9.69 -3.42
CA ASP A 19 10.12 -11.10 -3.19
C ASP A 19 9.18 -11.36 -2.00
N GLU A 20 8.84 -12.64 -1.79
CA GLU A 20 7.98 -13.05 -0.69
C GLU A 20 8.51 -12.67 0.70
N PRO A 21 9.81 -12.82 1.03
CA PRO A 21 10.39 -12.30 2.26
C PRO A 21 10.10 -10.82 2.51
N ASP A 22 10.29 -9.95 1.51
CA ASP A 22 10.01 -8.52 1.64
C ASP A 22 8.51 -8.27 1.90
N VAL A 23 7.64 -8.97 1.17
CA VAL A 23 6.18 -8.89 1.37
C VAL A 23 5.80 -9.30 2.79
N LYS A 24 6.42 -10.35 3.34
CA LYS A 24 6.18 -10.79 4.72
C LYS A 24 6.67 -9.76 5.74
N ALA A 25 7.77 -9.06 5.46
CA ALA A 25 8.33 -8.04 6.35
C ALA A 25 7.40 -6.83 6.52
N ILE A 26 6.68 -6.42 5.46
CA ILE A 26 5.76 -5.27 5.50
C ILE A 26 4.33 -5.64 5.90
N ALA A 27 3.96 -6.93 5.83
CA ALA A 27 2.58 -7.38 5.93
C ALA A 27 1.91 -7.00 7.25
N SER A 28 2.60 -7.17 8.40
CA SER A 28 2.02 -6.83 9.71
C SER A 28 1.67 -5.35 9.77
N SER A 29 2.60 -4.47 9.39
CA SER A 29 2.39 -3.03 9.44
C SER A 29 1.29 -2.54 8.52
N LEU A 30 1.12 -3.16 7.34
CA LEU A 30 0.00 -2.84 6.44
C LEU A 30 -1.35 -3.38 6.95
N ASN A 31 -1.36 -4.55 7.59
CA ASN A 31 -2.56 -5.13 8.18
C ASN A 31 -3.03 -4.36 9.44
N ASP A 32 -2.09 -3.77 10.18
CA ASP A 32 -2.37 -3.00 11.40
C ASP A 32 -2.73 -1.53 11.12
N PHE A 33 -2.57 -1.06 9.88
CA PHE A 33 -2.88 0.32 9.49
C PHE A 33 -4.39 0.49 9.27
N SER A 34 -5.04 1.24 10.16
CA SER A 34 -6.52 1.32 10.24
C SER A 34 -7.22 1.75 8.96
N ASP A 35 -6.57 2.60 8.16
CA ASP A 35 -7.15 3.12 6.93
C ASP A 35 -6.96 2.18 5.72
N ILE A 36 -6.15 1.13 5.83
CA ILE A 36 -5.96 0.15 4.75
C ILE A 36 -7.06 -0.89 4.80
N LEU A 37 -7.83 -0.97 3.72
CA LEU A 37 -8.91 -1.95 3.54
C LEU A 37 -8.40 -3.23 2.86
N LYS A 38 -7.46 -3.07 1.92
CA LYS A 38 -6.83 -4.17 1.19
C LYS A 38 -5.51 -3.70 0.60
N TRP A 39 -4.54 -4.60 0.48
CA TRP A 39 -3.31 -4.32 -0.25
C TRP A 39 -2.83 -5.54 -1.04
N ASN A 40 -1.98 -5.31 -2.03
CA ASN A 40 -1.31 -6.36 -2.81
C ASN A 40 0.02 -5.84 -3.37
N VAL A 41 1.04 -6.71 -3.39
CA VAL A 41 2.30 -6.43 -4.09
C VAL A 41 2.38 -7.30 -5.33
N ALA A 42 2.59 -6.68 -6.50
CA ALA A 42 2.85 -7.38 -7.75
C ALA A 42 4.36 -7.67 -7.87
N ILE A 43 4.83 -8.74 -7.22
CA ILE A 43 6.25 -9.14 -7.23
C ILE A 43 6.74 -9.56 -8.62
N ASP A 44 5.86 -10.07 -9.47
CA ASP A 44 6.20 -10.47 -10.85
C ASP A 44 6.19 -9.29 -11.84
N ASP A 45 5.72 -8.11 -11.40
CA ASP A 45 5.76 -6.90 -12.20
C ASP A 45 7.17 -6.30 -12.19
N CYS A 46 7.65 -5.87 -13.35
CA CYS A 46 8.95 -5.21 -13.48
C CYS A 46 9.02 -3.91 -12.68
N ASP A 47 7.90 -3.23 -12.46
CA ASP A 47 7.82 -1.99 -11.70
C ASP A 47 7.57 -2.18 -10.20
N LYS A 48 7.46 -3.43 -9.71
CA LYS A 48 7.34 -3.77 -8.27
C LYS A 48 6.25 -2.96 -7.58
N ILE A 49 5.03 -3.12 -8.09
CA ILE A 49 3.88 -2.30 -7.72
C ILE A 49 3.27 -2.74 -6.39
N LEU A 50 3.10 -1.80 -5.47
CA LEU A 50 2.24 -1.93 -4.29
C LEU A 50 0.90 -1.21 -4.57
N ARG A 51 -0.20 -1.94 -4.48
CA ARG A 51 -1.56 -1.39 -4.57
C ARG A 51 -2.19 -1.38 -3.19
N ILE A 52 -2.70 -0.24 -2.76
CA ILE A 52 -3.47 -0.07 -1.51
C ILE A 52 -4.88 0.43 -1.85
N GLU A 53 -5.88 -0.23 -1.28
CA GLU A 53 -7.26 0.25 -1.21
C GLU A 53 -7.49 0.78 0.20
N SER A 54 -7.89 2.04 0.32
CA SER A 54 -7.95 2.74 1.61
C SER A 54 -9.19 3.63 1.74
N SER A 55 -9.58 3.91 2.98
CA SER A 55 -10.51 5.00 3.32
C SER A 55 -9.86 6.40 3.33
N GLU A 56 -8.54 6.48 3.35
CA GLU A 56 -7.77 7.73 3.29
C GLU A 56 -7.56 8.17 1.83
N THR A 57 -7.65 9.48 1.60
CA THR A 57 -7.44 10.08 0.28
C THR A 57 -6.00 10.50 0.05
N GLU A 58 -5.25 10.79 1.11
CA GLU A 58 -3.88 11.27 1.03
C GLU A 58 -2.84 10.12 1.08
N PRO A 59 -1.89 10.06 0.14
CA PRO A 59 -0.97 8.93 0.00
C PRO A 59 0.22 8.96 0.98
N GLU A 60 0.54 10.13 1.58
CA GLU A 60 1.81 10.32 2.29
C GLU A 60 1.93 9.46 3.55
N GLY A 61 0.80 9.06 4.15
CA GLY A 61 0.78 8.10 5.25
C GLY A 61 1.40 6.76 4.86
N PHE A 62 1.01 6.23 3.70
CA PHE A 62 1.51 4.96 3.18
C PHE A 62 2.95 5.06 2.72
N ILE A 63 3.32 6.16 2.06
CA ILE A 63 4.70 6.42 1.65
C ILE A 63 5.63 6.44 2.87
N ARG A 64 5.26 7.19 3.93
CA ARG A 64 6.04 7.23 5.16
C ARG A 64 6.14 5.85 5.81
N LEU A 65 5.03 5.12 5.89
CA LEU A 65 5.02 3.78 6.47
C LEU A 65 6.04 2.87 5.78
N ILE A 66 5.97 2.75 4.45
CA ILE A 66 6.86 1.87 3.68
C ILE A 66 8.32 2.33 3.79
N ASN A 67 8.58 3.64 3.71
CA ASN A 67 9.93 4.19 3.90
C ASN A 67 10.51 3.91 5.30
N THR A 68 9.69 3.95 6.37
CA THR A 68 10.16 3.63 7.73
C THR A 68 10.50 2.15 7.93
N LEU A 69 9.92 1.27 7.10
CA LEU A 69 10.24 -0.16 7.08
C LEU A 69 11.50 -0.46 6.25
N GLY A 70 12.13 0.56 5.65
CA GLY A 70 13.38 0.44 4.89
C GLY A 70 13.20 0.23 3.39
N TYR A 71 11.98 0.38 2.85
CA TYR A 71 11.66 0.19 1.45
C TYR A 71 11.39 1.52 0.74
N ALA A 72 11.82 1.67 -0.50
CA ALA A 72 11.47 2.83 -1.32
C ALA A 72 9.99 2.76 -1.71
N CYS A 73 9.30 3.91 -1.68
CA CYS A 73 7.90 4.02 -2.05
C CYS A 73 7.64 5.37 -2.73
N GLU A 74 7.17 5.33 -3.97
CA GLU A 74 6.82 6.50 -4.76
C GLU A 74 5.41 6.31 -5.34
N GLU A 75 4.53 7.28 -5.13
CA GLU A 75 3.18 7.23 -5.72
C GLU A 75 3.26 7.40 -7.23
N LEU A 76 2.48 6.59 -7.95
CA LEU A 76 2.29 6.72 -9.38
C LEU A 76 0.94 7.38 -9.66
N ASN A 77 1.01 8.59 -10.20
CA ASN A 77 -0.16 9.37 -10.64
C ASN A 77 -0.39 9.14 -12.13
N PHE A 78 -1.47 8.45 -12.48
CA PHE A 78 -1.91 8.24 -13.87
C PHE A 78 -3.40 8.52 -14.06
#